data_AF-A0A8H4A3W0-F1
#
_entry.id   AF-A0A8H4A3W0-F1
#
_cell.length_a   1.000
_cell.length_b   1.000
_cell.length_c   1.000
_cell.angle_alpha   90.00
_cell.angle_beta   90.00
_cell.angle_gamma   90.00
#
_symmetry.space_group_name_H-M   'P 1'
#
loop_
_entity.id
_entity.type
_entity.pdbx_description
1 polymer ?
#
loop_
_entity_poly.entity_id
_entity_poly.type
_entity_poly.pdbx_seq_one_letter_code
_entity_poly.pdbx_strand_id
1 'polypeptide(L)'
;MRIGGDVPGFRACNNCDYNWTSDANQRWILFAAKDRGADVFEAFSNSPPYWKTYSNCSSGGRNSTNNLNPSYYDAYADYLTEVVKWYKEQEITFRTLEPFNEPTTGLWHELGSQEGCTYNYISMSQIVKIVVNYLNQKGLLNTTTVSFADEGLFEGEIATISAVDNFDAFSKNVKLYVSQYNTHAYSGIQRSLLHLIAKQNGKRLWMSEWGSWSSKNMSASIKLSEEILKDMRKLKPVAWVYWHNCNLYYNE
;
A
#
# COMPACT_ATOMS: atom_id res chain seq x y z
N MET A 1 12.64 -13.32 7.37
CA MET A 1 11.51 -12.43 7.73
C MET A 1 10.91 -12.88 9.06
N ARG A 2 10.26 -11.96 9.78
CA ARG A 2 9.49 -12.23 11.01
C ARG A 2 8.27 -13.08 10.68
N ILE A 3 7.65 -13.68 11.69
CA ILE A 3 6.35 -14.36 11.52
C ILE A 3 5.32 -13.36 10.96
N GLY A 4 4.64 -13.76 9.88
CA GLY A 4 3.71 -12.91 9.15
C GLY A 4 4.36 -11.82 8.28
N GLY A 5 5.69 -11.76 8.23
CA GLY A 5 6.43 -10.83 7.36
C GLY A 5 6.78 -11.40 5.99
N ASP A 6 6.53 -12.69 5.76
CA ASP A 6 6.72 -13.42 4.49
C ASP A 6 5.34 -13.84 3.98
N VAL A 7 4.72 -12.98 3.17
CA VAL A 7 3.37 -13.21 2.63
C VAL A 7 3.50 -13.94 1.30
N PRO A 8 2.91 -15.13 1.14
CA PRO A 8 3.09 -15.90 -0.09
C PRO A 8 2.35 -15.23 -1.25
N GLY A 9 3.08 -14.87 -2.30
CA GLY A 9 2.50 -14.34 -3.55
C GLY A 9 1.70 -15.39 -4.34
N PHE A 10 0.97 -14.93 -5.35
CA PHE A 10 0.16 -15.81 -6.22
C PHE A 10 0.98 -16.43 -7.36
N ARG A 11 2.25 -16.05 -7.54
CA ARG A 11 3.08 -16.50 -8.66
C ARG A 11 4.55 -16.63 -8.28
N ALA A 12 5.10 -17.84 -8.45
CA ALA A 12 6.46 -18.16 -8.01
C ALA A 12 7.57 -17.65 -8.96
N CYS A 13 7.28 -17.40 -10.24
CA CYS A 13 8.24 -16.92 -11.22
C CYS A 13 7.56 -16.25 -12.42
N ASN A 14 8.33 -15.57 -13.28
CA ASN A 14 7.79 -14.82 -14.42
C ASN A 14 6.97 -15.64 -15.43
N ASN A 15 7.24 -16.95 -15.54
CA ASN A 15 6.55 -17.85 -16.48
C ASN A 15 5.78 -18.97 -15.77
N CYS A 16 5.68 -18.92 -14.44
CA CYS A 16 4.93 -19.89 -13.65
C CYS A 16 3.43 -19.62 -13.76
N ASP A 17 2.61 -20.64 -13.57
CA ASP A 17 1.16 -20.45 -13.42
C ASP A 17 0.81 -19.75 -12.11
N TYR A 18 -0.36 -19.13 -12.07
CA TYR A 18 -0.90 -18.57 -10.83
C TYR A 18 -1.36 -19.69 -9.90
N ASN A 19 -0.94 -19.62 -8.63
CA ASN A 19 -1.49 -20.43 -7.55
C ASN A 19 -2.57 -19.64 -6.80
N TRP A 20 -3.81 -19.72 -7.26
CA TRP A 20 -4.96 -19.07 -6.64
C TRP A 20 -5.34 -19.59 -5.25
N THR A 21 -4.71 -20.69 -4.80
CA THR A 21 -4.85 -21.21 -3.43
C THR A 21 -3.85 -20.61 -2.46
N SER A 22 -2.90 -19.79 -2.94
CA SER A 22 -1.93 -19.10 -2.09
C SER A 22 -2.60 -18.20 -1.06
N ASP A 23 -1.91 -18.02 0.07
CA ASP A 23 -2.37 -17.26 1.23
C ASP A 23 -3.80 -17.58 1.69
N ALA A 24 -4.05 -18.86 2.00
CA ALA A 24 -5.36 -19.31 2.45
C ALA A 24 -5.91 -18.54 3.67
N ASN A 25 -5.03 -18.05 4.55
CA ASN A 25 -5.42 -17.36 5.78
C ASN A 25 -5.91 -15.94 5.52
N GLN A 26 -5.17 -15.10 4.78
CA GLN A 26 -5.66 -13.76 4.44
C GLN A 26 -6.91 -13.83 3.57
N ARG A 27 -6.95 -14.79 2.63
CA ARG A 27 -8.14 -15.05 1.83
C ARG A 27 -9.35 -15.39 2.68
N TRP A 28 -9.20 -16.28 3.66
CA TRP A 28 -10.30 -16.63 4.55
C TRP A 28 -10.82 -15.39 5.29
N ILE A 29 -9.93 -14.53 5.82
CA ILE A 29 -10.33 -13.28 6.51
C ILE A 29 -11.09 -12.35 5.56
N LEU A 30 -10.60 -12.19 4.32
CA LEU A 30 -11.21 -11.33 3.30
C LEU A 30 -12.65 -11.76 2.98
N PHE A 31 -12.87 -13.05 2.68
CA PHE A 31 -14.21 -13.58 2.44
C PHE A 31 -15.09 -13.53 3.69
N ALA A 32 -14.54 -13.87 4.85
CA ALA A 32 -15.24 -13.81 6.13
C ALA A 32 -15.71 -12.38 6.47
N ALA A 33 -14.93 -11.35 6.11
CA ALA A 33 -15.30 -9.95 6.27
C ALA A 33 -16.45 -9.56 5.32
N LYS A 34 -16.35 -9.95 4.03
CA LYS A 34 -17.44 -9.74 3.05
C LYS A 34 -18.75 -10.40 3.52
N ASP A 35 -18.70 -11.66 3.93
CA ASP A 35 -19.88 -12.40 4.41
C ASP A 35 -20.52 -11.78 5.66
N ARG A 36 -19.74 -11.00 6.42
CA ARG A 36 -20.19 -10.24 7.60
C ARG A 36 -20.62 -8.81 7.27
N GLY A 37 -20.65 -8.44 6.00
CA GLY A 37 -21.18 -7.15 5.53
C GLY A 37 -20.14 -6.06 5.30
N ALA A 38 -18.84 -6.37 5.27
CA ALA A 38 -17.84 -5.40 4.81
C ALA A 38 -18.06 -5.09 3.31
N ASP A 39 -18.07 -3.81 2.96
CA ASP A 39 -18.37 -3.29 1.62
C ASP A 39 -17.25 -2.37 1.07
N VAL A 40 -16.16 -2.23 1.82
CA VAL A 40 -14.98 -1.46 1.46
C VAL A 40 -13.77 -2.36 1.54
N PHE A 41 -13.10 -2.57 0.41
CA PHE A 41 -11.85 -3.33 0.33
C PHE A 41 -10.80 -2.53 -0.44
N GLU A 42 -9.56 -2.60 0.01
CA GLU A 42 -8.38 -2.10 -0.68
C GLU A 42 -7.38 -3.27 -0.81
N ALA A 43 -6.73 -3.38 -1.96
CA ALA A 43 -5.59 -4.28 -2.15
C ALA A 43 -4.32 -3.44 -2.12
N PHE A 44 -3.29 -3.87 -1.40
CA PHE A 44 -2.02 -3.17 -1.32
C PHE A 44 -0.83 -4.12 -1.50
N SER A 45 0.35 -3.56 -1.79
CA SER A 45 1.57 -4.33 -2.04
C SER A 45 2.77 -3.72 -1.32
N ASN A 46 3.31 -4.46 -0.35
CA ASN A 46 4.56 -4.06 0.32
C ASN A 46 5.77 -4.11 -0.63
N SER A 47 5.78 -5.06 -1.56
CA SER A 47 6.92 -5.30 -2.43
C SER A 47 6.50 -6.04 -3.71
N PRO A 48 7.20 -5.82 -4.85
CA PRO A 48 7.06 -6.69 -5.99
C PRO A 48 7.50 -8.13 -5.66
N PRO A 49 7.01 -9.14 -6.41
CA PRO A 49 7.59 -10.47 -6.35
C PRO A 49 9.11 -10.42 -6.47
N TYR A 50 9.83 -11.12 -5.59
CA TYR A 50 11.30 -11.02 -5.47
C TYR A 50 12.03 -11.23 -6.80
N TRP A 51 11.53 -12.08 -7.69
CA TRP A 51 12.11 -12.36 -9.01
C TRP A 51 11.95 -11.20 -10.03
N LYS A 52 11.31 -10.10 -9.64
CA LYS A 52 11.27 -8.83 -10.39
C LYS A 52 12.21 -7.76 -9.80
N THR A 53 12.79 -8.00 -8.63
CA THR A 53 13.60 -7.01 -7.92
C THR A 53 15.08 -7.10 -8.26
N TYR A 54 15.83 -6.02 -8.07
CA TYR A 54 17.28 -6.01 -8.27
C TYR A 54 18.01 -6.92 -7.27
N SER A 55 17.53 -6.99 -6.03
CA SER A 55 18.13 -7.84 -4.98
C SER A 55 17.71 -9.31 -5.05
N ASN A 56 16.76 -9.69 -5.92
CA ASN A 56 16.06 -10.98 -5.82
C ASN A 56 15.46 -11.24 -4.43
N CYS A 57 15.16 -10.17 -3.68
CA CYS A 57 14.63 -10.21 -2.33
C CYS A 57 13.44 -9.24 -2.22
N SER A 58 12.33 -9.69 -1.62
CA SER A 58 11.14 -8.87 -1.41
C SER A 58 11.23 -7.98 -0.17
N SER A 59 12.26 -8.10 0.69
CA SER A 59 12.42 -7.23 1.86
C SER A 59 13.02 -5.86 1.56
N GLY A 60 13.60 -5.69 0.38
CA GLY A 60 14.17 -4.42 -0.08
C GLY A 60 15.45 -4.57 -0.89
N GLY A 61 15.96 -3.43 -1.32
CA GLY A 61 17.19 -3.34 -2.13
C GLY A 61 18.43 -3.33 -1.27
N ARG A 62 19.58 -3.59 -1.89
CA ARG A 62 20.88 -3.39 -1.23
C ARG A 62 21.03 -1.91 -0.88
N ASN A 63 21.46 -1.60 0.35
CA ASN A 63 21.59 -0.22 0.87
C ASN A 63 20.27 0.59 0.77
N SER A 64 19.13 -0.07 0.92
CA SER A 64 17.79 0.53 0.84
C SER A 64 17.49 1.27 -0.46
N THR A 65 18.16 0.89 -1.56
CA THR A 65 17.99 1.53 -2.86
C THR A 65 16.73 1.08 -3.59
N ASN A 66 16.34 1.83 -4.62
CA ASN A 66 15.23 1.51 -5.51
C ASN A 66 15.32 0.06 -5.99
N ASN A 67 14.32 -0.77 -5.68
CA ASN A 67 14.49 -2.22 -5.79
C ASN A 67 13.70 -2.88 -6.94
N LEU A 68 12.71 -2.24 -7.55
CA LEU A 68 12.05 -2.80 -8.73
C LEU A 68 12.86 -2.51 -10.00
N ASN A 69 13.20 -3.57 -10.75
CA ASN A 69 13.86 -3.41 -12.05
C ASN A 69 12.87 -2.85 -13.09
N PRO A 70 13.19 -1.74 -13.78
CA PRO A 70 12.33 -1.12 -14.79
C PRO A 70 11.85 -2.05 -15.90
N SER A 71 12.61 -3.08 -16.27
CA SER A 71 12.18 -4.05 -17.27
C SER A 71 10.95 -4.87 -16.84
N TYR A 72 10.59 -4.84 -15.55
CA TYR A 72 9.46 -5.55 -14.97
C TYR A 72 8.30 -4.64 -14.52
N TYR A 73 8.30 -3.35 -14.85
CA TYR A 73 7.17 -2.47 -14.47
C TYR A 73 5.85 -2.93 -15.05
N ASP A 74 5.81 -3.27 -16.33
CA ASP A 74 4.63 -3.87 -16.98
C ASP A 74 4.22 -5.19 -16.30
N ALA A 75 5.17 -6.10 -16.10
CA ALA A 75 4.89 -7.39 -15.48
C ALA A 75 4.45 -7.27 -14.00
N TYR A 76 4.87 -6.22 -13.29
CA TYR A 76 4.45 -5.92 -11.93
C TYR A 76 3.01 -5.40 -11.91
N ALA A 77 2.70 -4.41 -12.75
CA ALA A 77 1.36 -3.87 -12.89
C ALA A 77 0.36 -4.92 -13.38
N ASP A 78 0.74 -5.74 -14.37
CA ASP A 78 -0.07 -6.86 -14.85
C ASP A 78 -0.38 -7.83 -13.71
N TYR A 79 0.63 -8.22 -12.93
CA TYR A 79 0.44 -9.10 -11.77
C TYR A 79 -0.54 -8.54 -10.74
N LEU A 80 -0.35 -7.29 -10.30
CA LEU A 80 -1.25 -6.67 -9.32
C LEU A 80 -2.70 -6.63 -9.82
N THR A 81 -2.89 -6.23 -11.08
CA THR A 81 -4.21 -6.10 -11.68
C THR A 81 -4.86 -7.44 -12.03
N GLU A 82 -4.08 -8.49 -12.29
CA GLU A 82 -4.62 -9.85 -12.47
C GLU A 82 -5.14 -10.42 -11.16
N VAL A 83 -4.43 -10.19 -10.05
CA VAL A 83 -4.92 -10.57 -8.72
C VAL A 83 -6.22 -9.83 -8.39
N VAL A 84 -6.28 -8.51 -8.62
CA VAL A 84 -7.52 -7.73 -8.45
C VAL A 84 -8.66 -8.27 -9.32
N LYS A 85 -8.39 -8.56 -10.59
CA LYS A 85 -9.37 -9.13 -11.53
C LYS A 85 -9.91 -10.47 -11.02
N TRP A 86 -9.02 -11.36 -10.61
CA TRP A 86 -9.40 -12.67 -10.11
C TRP A 86 -10.32 -12.56 -8.88
N TYR A 87 -10.00 -11.68 -7.94
CA TYR A 87 -10.88 -11.43 -6.78
C TYR A 87 -12.24 -10.84 -7.19
N LYS A 88 -12.29 -9.97 -8.20
CA LYS A 88 -13.57 -9.47 -8.75
C LYS A 88 -14.43 -10.60 -9.29
N GLU A 89 -13.83 -11.59 -9.95
CA GLU A 89 -14.50 -12.81 -10.41
C GLU A 89 -14.95 -13.71 -9.24
N GLN A 90 -14.29 -13.62 -8.09
CA GLN A 90 -14.74 -14.21 -6.82
C GLN A 90 -15.68 -13.28 -6.02
N GLU A 91 -16.29 -12.29 -6.69
CA GLU A 91 -17.22 -11.33 -6.11
C GLU A 91 -16.63 -10.44 -4.98
N ILE A 92 -15.31 -10.25 -4.94
CA ILE A 92 -14.64 -9.27 -4.09
C ILE A 92 -14.20 -8.10 -4.96
N THR A 93 -14.83 -6.94 -4.77
CA THR A 93 -14.43 -5.72 -5.48
C THR A 93 -13.55 -4.85 -4.59
N PHE A 94 -12.26 -4.76 -4.92
CA PHE A 94 -11.39 -3.74 -4.36
C PHE A 94 -11.72 -2.38 -4.95
N ARG A 95 -11.95 -1.39 -4.10
CA ARG A 95 -12.20 0.01 -4.50
C ARG A 95 -10.93 0.68 -4.99
N THR A 96 -9.82 0.36 -4.33
CA THR A 96 -8.50 0.90 -4.58
C THR A 96 -7.46 -0.21 -4.62
N LEU A 97 -6.45 -0.01 -5.46
CA LEU A 97 -5.21 -0.79 -5.52
C LEU A 97 -4.05 0.16 -5.19
N GLU A 98 -3.32 -0.15 -4.12
CA GLU A 98 -2.11 0.55 -3.69
C GLU A 98 -0.86 -0.24 -4.12
N PRO A 99 -0.07 0.27 -5.08
CA PRO A 99 1.13 -0.44 -5.54
C PRO A 99 2.36 -0.28 -4.64
N PHE A 100 2.31 0.55 -3.59
CA PHE A 100 3.46 0.90 -2.75
C PHE A 100 3.16 0.77 -1.25
N ASN A 101 4.22 0.68 -0.43
CA ASN A 101 4.13 0.82 1.02
C ASN A 101 5.39 1.51 1.53
N GLU A 102 5.22 2.65 2.21
CA GLU A 102 6.29 3.51 2.73
C GLU A 102 7.49 3.66 1.77
N PRO A 103 7.28 4.05 0.50
CA PRO A 103 8.26 3.87 -0.57
C PRO A 103 9.55 4.68 -0.37
N THR A 104 9.54 5.76 0.43
CA THR A 104 10.69 6.65 0.62
C THR A 104 11.30 6.62 2.02
N THR A 105 10.82 5.73 2.90
CA THR A 105 11.22 5.67 4.31
C THR A 105 12.70 5.30 4.53
N GLY A 106 13.34 4.63 3.57
CA GLY A 106 14.73 4.19 3.66
C GLY A 106 14.96 2.96 4.57
N LEU A 107 13.89 2.41 5.13
CA LEU A 107 13.90 1.24 6.02
C LEU A 107 13.95 -0.10 5.26
N TRP A 108 13.52 -0.14 4.00
CA TRP A 108 13.43 -1.37 3.21
C TRP A 108 14.78 -1.81 2.66
N HIS A 109 15.36 -2.86 3.22
CA HIS A 109 16.67 -3.39 2.83
C HIS A 109 16.66 -4.90 2.63
N GLU A 110 17.59 -5.37 1.81
CA GLU A 110 17.83 -6.80 1.59
C GLU A 110 18.07 -7.55 2.92
N LEU A 111 17.49 -8.75 3.05
CA LEU A 111 17.52 -9.57 4.27
C LEU A 111 16.84 -8.91 5.49
N GLY A 112 15.92 -7.98 5.25
CA GLY A 112 15.10 -7.33 6.26
C GLY A 112 14.11 -8.27 6.95
N SER A 113 13.46 -7.76 7.99
CA SER A 113 12.52 -8.53 8.81
C SER A 113 11.13 -8.67 8.17
N GLN A 114 10.78 -7.91 7.14
CA GLN A 114 9.49 -8.02 6.43
C GLN A 114 9.64 -7.62 4.96
N GLU A 115 8.62 -7.91 4.15
CA GLU A 115 8.51 -7.37 2.79
C GLU A 115 8.48 -5.84 2.76
N GLY A 116 9.11 -5.27 1.75
CA GLY A 116 9.21 -3.84 1.55
C GLY A 116 10.00 -3.51 0.28
N CYS A 117 9.73 -2.36 -0.33
CA CYS A 117 10.46 -1.92 -1.51
C CYS A 117 10.62 -0.40 -1.52
N THR A 118 11.87 0.07 -1.55
CA THR A 118 12.14 1.48 -1.83
C THR A 118 11.84 1.77 -3.30
N TYR A 119 11.19 2.90 -3.56
CA TYR A 119 10.98 3.45 -4.90
C TYR A 119 11.43 4.91 -4.96
N ASN A 120 12.02 5.30 -6.10
CA ASN A 120 12.20 6.72 -6.39
C ASN A 120 10.95 7.32 -7.06
N TYR A 121 10.87 8.65 -7.12
CA TYR A 121 9.71 9.36 -7.68
C TYR A 121 9.44 9.06 -9.16
N ILE A 122 10.47 8.84 -9.97
CA ILE A 122 10.31 8.43 -11.39
C ILE A 122 9.60 7.07 -11.46
N SER A 123 10.10 6.11 -10.69
CA SER A 123 9.58 4.74 -10.67
C SER A 123 8.12 4.74 -10.24
N MET A 124 7.79 5.43 -9.14
CA MET A 124 6.41 5.57 -8.68
C MET A 124 5.50 6.16 -9.75
N SER A 125 5.93 7.25 -10.40
CA SER A 125 5.17 7.90 -11.46
C SER A 125 4.84 6.96 -12.63
N GLN A 126 5.83 6.22 -13.10
CA GLN A 126 5.67 5.29 -14.22
C GLN A 126 4.76 4.13 -13.83
N ILE A 127 4.99 3.53 -12.66
CA ILE A 127 4.20 2.38 -12.17
C ILE A 127 2.72 2.76 -12.01
N VAL A 128 2.39 3.92 -11.44
CA VAL A 128 0.97 4.34 -11.30
C VAL A 128 0.27 4.40 -12.66
N LYS A 129 0.92 4.99 -13.67
CA LYS A 129 0.34 5.10 -15.01
C LYS A 129 0.16 3.73 -15.67
N ILE A 130 1.14 2.85 -15.51
CA ILE A 130 1.09 1.48 -16.04
C ILE A 130 -0.03 0.69 -15.33
N VAL A 131 -0.16 0.78 -14.00
CA VAL A 131 -1.24 0.12 -13.23
C VAL A 131 -2.61 0.57 -13.73
N VAL A 132 -2.84 1.88 -13.89
CA VAL A 132 -4.13 2.38 -14.43
C VAL A 132 -4.38 1.86 -15.84
N ASN A 133 -3.35 1.81 -16.70
CA ASN A 133 -3.48 1.24 -18.04
C ASN A 133 -3.89 -0.25 -18.00
N TYR A 134 -3.28 -1.07 -17.14
CA TYR A 134 -3.68 -2.48 -17.01
C TYR A 134 -5.08 -2.66 -16.39
N LEU A 135 -5.46 -1.84 -15.40
CA LEU A 135 -6.82 -1.81 -14.89
C LEU A 135 -7.81 -1.48 -16.02
N ASN A 136 -7.47 -0.57 -16.93
CA ASN A 136 -8.32 -0.23 -18.07
C ASN A 136 -8.45 -1.40 -19.05
N GLN A 137 -7.33 -1.99 -19.45
CA GLN A 137 -7.29 -3.12 -20.39
C GLN A 137 -8.08 -4.33 -19.87
N LYS A 138 -8.13 -4.52 -18.55
CA LYS A 138 -8.88 -5.60 -17.89
C LYS A 138 -10.33 -5.23 -17.56
N GLY A 139 -10.81 -4.04 -17.95
CA GLY A 139 -12.18 -3.59 -17.69
C GLY A 139 -12.48 -3.38 -16.20
N LEU A 140 -11.47 -3.03 -15.40
CA LEU A 140 -11.57 -2.86 -13.94
C LEU A 140 -11.75 -1.41 -13.50
N LEU A 141 -11.35 -0.42 -14.31
CA LEU A 141 -11.34 1.00 -13.88
C LEU A 141 -12.70 1.57 -13.47
N ASN A 142 -13.80 0.95 -13.87
CA ASN A 142 -15.13 1.36 -13.43
C ASN A 142 -15.43 0.98 -11.97
N THR A 143 -14.69 0.04 -11.39
CA THR A 143 -14.90 -0.46 -10.02
C THR A 143 -13.67 -0.29 -9.13
N THR A 144 -12.48 -0.32 -9.70
CA THR A 144 -11.21 -0.27 -8.99
C THR A 144 -10.35 0.86 -9.52
N THR A 145 -9.92 1.75 -8.64
CA THR A 145 -9.02 2.87 -8.94
C THR A 145 -7.70 2.71 -8.20
N VAL A 146 -6.78 3.68 -8.30
CA VAL A 146 -5.49 3.64 -7.60
C VAL A 146 -5.50 4.57 -6.39
N SER A 147 -4.98 4.10 -5.26
CA SER A 147 -4.58 4.92 -4.11
C SER A 147 -3.06 5.21 -4.16
N PHE A 148 -2.58 6.19 -3.40
CA PHE A 148 -1.17 6.60 -3.37
C PHE A 148 -0.86 7.48 -2.14
N ALA A 149 0.32 7.58 -1.54
CA ALA A 149 1.54 6.79 -1.74
C ALA A 149 1.83 5.82 -0.58
N ASP A 150 1.03 5.90 0.49
CA ASP A 150 1.21 5.12 1.72
C ASP A 150 2.54 5.43 2.44
N GLU A 151 2.91 6.71 2.51
CA GLU A 151 4.11 7.11 3.24
C GLU A 151 3.93 7.01 4.76
N GLY A 152 5.02 6.62 5.44
CA GLY A 152 5.07 6.40 6.90
C GLY A 152 4.76 7.65 7.75
N LEU A 153 4.87 8.84 7.16
CA LEU A 153 4.85 10.14 7.85
C LEU A 153 4.15 11.18 6.97
N PHE A 154 3.42 12.12 7.57
CA PHE A 154 2.67 13.14 6.80
C PHE A 154 3.56 14.01 5.90
N GLU A 155 4.75 14.39 6.34
CA GLU A 155 5.67 15.21 5.55
C GLU A 155 6.23 14.43 4.35
N GLY A 156 6.46 13.12 4.54
CA GLY A 156 6.82 12.21 3.46
C GLY A 156 5.71 12.15 2.42
N GLU A 157 4.46 11.94 2.86
CA GLU A 157 3.31 11.88 1.95
C GLU A 157 3.17 13.17 1.12
N ILE A 158 3.27 14.33 1.78
CA ILE A 158 3.20 15.64 1.10
C ILE A 158 4.33 15.79 0.08
N ALA A 159 5.56 15.42 0.46
CA ALA A 159 6.72 15.49 -0.42
C ALA A 159 6.57 14.55 -1.62
N THR A 160 6.11 13.32 -1.40
CA THR A 160 5.93 12.30 -2.43
C THR A 160 4.83 12.66 -3.42
N ILE A 161 3.65 13.11 -2.94
CA ILE A 161 2.57 13.64 -3.81
C ILE A 161 3.09 14.77 -4.69
N SER A 162 3.82 15.73 -4.10
CA SER A 162 4.34 16.89 -4.82
C SER A 162 5.43 16.51 -5.82
N ALA A 163 6.38 15.67 -5.42
CA ALA A 163 7.50 15.27 -6.25
C ALA A 163 7.01 14.45 -7.44
N VAL A 164 6.20 13.41 -7.22
CA VAL A 164 5.71 12.54 -8.29
C VAL A 164 4.89 13.30 -9.34
N ASP A 165 4.10 14.31 -8.95
CA ASP A 165 3.31 15.10 -9.92
C ASP A 165 4.17 16.09 -10.75
N ASN A 166 5.40 16.41 -10.31
CA ASN A 166 6.24 17.47 -10.89
C ASN A 166 7.62 17.01 -11.40
N PHE A 167 8.04 15.78 -11.11
CA PHE A 167 9.42 15.32 -11.29
C PHE A 167 9.94 15.37 -12.75
N ASP A 168 9.13 15.00 -13.74
CA ASP A 168 9.55 15.00 -15.15
C ASP A 168 8.38 15.15 -16.15
N ALA A 169 8.70 15.18 -17.45
CA ALA A 169 7.69 15.26 -18.51
C ALA A 169 6.75 14.04 -18.56
N PHE A 170 7.24 12.87 -18.13
CA PHE A 170 6.44 11.66 -17.97
C PHE A 170 5.64 11.65 -16.67
N SER A 171 5.92 12.51 -15.70
CA SER A 171 5.31 12.52 -14.38
C SER A 171 4.24 13.59 -14.19
N LYS A 172 4.11 14.50 -15.15
CA LYS A 172 3.00 15.46 -15.16
C LYS A 172 1.66 14.74 -15.00
N ASN A 173 0.88 15.24 -14.05
CA ASN A 173 -0.49 14.85 -13.80
C ASN A 173 -0.67 13.41 -13.29
N VAL A 174 0.29 12.82 -12.57
CA VAL A 174 0.07 11.52 -11.88
C VAL A 174 -1.15 11.61 -10.97
N LYS A 175 -1.41 12.76 -10.35
CA LYS A 175 -2.63 12.95 -9.54
C LYS A 175 -3.93 12.71 -10.31
N LEU A 176 -3.95 12.76 -11.66
CA LEU A 176 -5.15 12.42 -12.44
C LEU A 176 -5.42 10.91 -12.50
N TYR A 177 -4.40 10.08 -12.26
CA TYR A 177 -4.48 8.62 -12.29
C TYR A 177 -4.86 8.03 -10.92
N VAL A 178 -4.81 8.84 -9.87
CA VAL A 178 -5.06 8.43 -8.47
C VAL A 178 -6.41 8.98 -8.02
N SER A 179 -7.20 8.21 -7.28
CA SER A 179 -8.50 8.64 -6.73
C SER A 179 -8.48 8.92 -5.22
N GLN A 180 -7.47 8.40 -4.52
CA GLN A 180 -7.35 8.42 -3.08
C GLN A 180 -5.90 8.64 -2.66
N TYR A 181 -5.70 9.43 -1.63
CA TYR A 181 -4.44 9.48 -0.91
C TYR A 181 -4.48 8.63 0.35
N ASN A 182 -3.42 7.86 0.57
CA ASN A 182 -3.19 7.01 1.73
C ASN A 182 -1.97 7.56 2.49
N THR A 183 -1.96 7.49 3.81
CA THR A 183 -0.84 7.93 4.65
C THR A 183 -0.85 7.20 5.98
N HIS A 184 0.33 6.96 6.53
CA HIS A 184 0.48 6.40 7.87
C HIS A 184 0.66 7.51 8.90
N ALA A 185 0.19 7.26 10.12
CA ALA A 185 0.23 8.25 11.20
C ALA A 185 1.39 8.03 12.20
N TYR A 186 2.47 7.35 11.81
CA TYR A 186 3.56 7.00 12.74
C TYR A 186 4.32 8.22 13.27
N SER A 187 4.43 9.29 12.48
CA SER A 187 5.03 10.55 12.91
C SER A 187 4.54 11.74 12.09
N GLY A 188 5.09 12.92 12.38
CA GLY A 188 4.83 14.15 11.66
C GLY A 188 3.79 15.04 12.31
N ILE A 189 3.77 16.31 11.88
CA ILE A 189 2.91 17.37 12.42
C ILE A 189 1.97 17.96 11.36
N GLN A 190 2.24 17.74 10.07
CA GLN A 190 1.54 18.39 8.95
C GLN A 190 0.19 17.77 8.54
N ARG A 191 -0.53 17.11 9.45
CA ARG A 191 -1.88 16.53 9.23
C ARG A 191 -2.85 17.48 8.52
N SER A 192 -2.96 18.71 9.01
CA SER A 192 -3.89 19.71 8.46
C SER A 192 -3.49 20.17 7.06
N LEU A 193 -2.18 20.21 6.75
CA LEU A 193 -1.71 20.56 5.41
C LEU A 193 -2.00 19.41 4.43
N LEU A 194 -1.75 18.16 4.83
CA LEU A 194 -2.07 17.00 4.01
C LEU A 194 -3.58 16.93 3.71
N HIS A 195 -4.42 17.19 4.71
CA HIS A 195 -5.87 17.33 4.51
C HIS A 195 -6.21 18.39 3.44
N LEU A 196 -5.58 19.58 3.53
CA LEU A 196 -5.81 20.66 2.58
C LEU A 196 -5.39 20.27 1.16
N ILE A 197 -4.24 19.61 1.00
CA ILE A 197 -3.73 19.12 -0.28
C ILE A 197 -4.67 18.08 -0.88
N ALA A 198 -5.12 17.10 -0.10
CA ALA A 198 -6.08 16.10 -0.56
C ALA A 198 -7.39 16.76 -1.00
N LYS A 199 -7.91 17.70 -0.21
CA LYS A 199 -9.13 18.45 -0.53
C LYS A 199 -8.98 19.29 -1.80
N GLN A 200 -7.87 20.01 -1.96
CA GLN A 200 -7.57 20.82 -3.15
C GLN A 200 -7.44 19.97 -4.42
N ASN A 201 -6.84 18.80 -4.30
CA ASN A 201 -6.70 17.84 -5.39
C ASN A 201 -7.98 17.01 -5.64
N GLY A 202 -9.04 17.20 -4.86
CA GLY A 202 -10.29 16.45 -4.97
C GLY A 202 -10.13 14.95 -4.70
N LYS A 203 -9.23 14.56 -3.78
CA LYS A 203 -8.94 13.16 -3.45
C LYS A 203 -9.57 12.77 -2.12
N ARG A 204 -10.00 11.50 -2.03
CA ARG A 204 -10.23 10.88 -0.71
C ARG A 204 -8.91 10.84 0.06
N LEU A 205 -8.97 10.89 1.38
CA LEU A 205 -7.80 10.77 2.23
C LEU A 205 -8.06 9.71 3.27
N TRP A 206 -7.22 8.68 3.32
CA TRP A 206 -7.24 7.63 4.33
C TRP A 206 -6.04 7.80 5.26
N MET A 207 -6.27 7.59 6.55
CA MET A 207 -5.21 7.16 7.44
C MET A 207 -5.18 5.64 7.34
N SER A 208 -4.25 5.11 6.56
CA SER A 208 -4.22 3.72 6.08
C SER A 208 -3.43 2.78 6.97
N GLU A 209 -2.55 3.31 7.83
CA GLU A 209 -1.82 2.48 8.78
C GLU A 209 -1.43 3.27 10.03
N TRP A 210 -1.76 2.68 11.18
CA TRP A 210 -1.14 3.02 12.44
C TRP A 210 -1.16 1.83 13.39
N GLY A 211 -0.13 1.73 14.22
CA GLY A 211 -0.04 0.71 15.25
C GLY A 211 0.82 1.16 16.42
N SER A 212 0.64 0.50 17.57
CA SER A 212 1.49 0.69 18.74
C SER A 212 1.68 -0.64 19.47
N TRP A 213 2.76 -0.75 20.24
CA TRP A 213 3.02 -1.90 21.11
C TRP A 213 1.86 -2.12 22.09
N SER A 214 1.52 -3.38 22.34
CA SER A 214 0.54 -3.75 23.36
C SER A 214 1.02 -3.44 24.77
N SER A 215 0.11 -3.05 25.66
CA SER A 215 0.38 -2.89 27.09
C SER A 215 -0.52 -3.79 27.93
N LYS A 216 -0.04 -4.26 29.09
CA LYS A 216 -0.84 -5.01 30.09
C LYS A 216 -1.86 -4.13 30.84
N ASN A 217 -1.93 -2.84 30.52
CA ASN A 217 -2.86 -1.86 31.07
C ASN A 217 -3.53 -1.06 29.94
N MET A 218 -4.33 -0.04 30.28
CA MET A 218 -5.10 0.76 29.31
C MET A 218 -4.26 1.75 28.47
N SER A 219 -2.95 1.89 28.72
CA SER A 219 -2.13 2.94 28.07
C SER A 219 -2.09 2.82 26.55
N ALA A 220 -1.95 1.62 25.99
CA ALA A 220 -1.99 1.41 24.54
C ALA A 220 -3.36 1.81 23.94
N SER A 221 -4.45 1.48 24.61
CA SER A 221 -5.82 1.82 24.18
C SER A 221 -6.09 3.33 24.27
N ILE A 222 -5.58 4.00 25.31
CA ILE A 222 -5.66 5.46 25.43
C ILE A 222 -4.88 6.12 24.30
N LYS A 223 -3.65 5.67 24.04
CA LYS A 223 -2.81 6.20 22.96
C LYS A 223 -3.46 6.02 21.58
N LEU A 224 -4.05 4.86 21.31
CA LEU A 224 -4.83 4.62 20.09
C LEU A 224 -6.01 5.60 19.99
N SER A 225 -6.77 5.75 21.07
CA SER A 225 -7.92 6.66 21.09
C SER A 225 -7.51 8.11 20.88
N GLU A 226 -6.41 8.56 21.50
CA GLU A 226 -5.84 9.90 21.32
C GLU A 226 -5.41 10.14 19.87
N GLU A 227 -4.77 9.16 19.24
CA GLU A 227 -4.31 9.29 17.86
C GLU A 227 -5.49 9.32 16.88
N ILE A 228 -6.50 8.46 17.04
CA ILE A 228 -7.75 8.51 16.27
C ILE A 228 -8.39 9.91 16.41
N LEU A 229 -8.56 10.42 17.63
CA LEU A 229 -9.18 11.73 17.85
C LEU A 229 -8.36 12.87 17.21
N LYS A 230 -7.04 12.79 17.27
CA LYS A 230 -6.12 13.77 16.69
C LYS A 230 -6.19 13.78 15.16
N ASP A 231 -6.21 12.59 14.54
CA ASP A 231 -6.32 12.45 13.09
C ASP A 231 -7.70 12.87 12.60
N MET A 232 -8.78 12.39 13.23
CA MET A 232 -10.14 12.82 12.88
C MET A 232 -10.33 14.33 12.99
N ARG A 233 -9.63 15.01 13.92
CA ARG A 233 -9.68 16.46 14.07
C ARG A 233 -8.86 17.22 13.01
N LYS A 234 -7.64 16.76 12.72
CA LYS A 234 -6.65 17.51 11.93
C LYS A 234 -6.48 16.98 10.51
N LEU A 235 -6.31 15.66 10.37
CA LEU A 235 -6.16 14.98 9.09
C LEU A 235 -7.51 14.80 8.39
N LYS A 236 -8.58 14.62 9.19
CA LYS A 236 -9.97 14.42 8.75
C LYS A 236 -10.06 13.35 7.64
N PRO A 237 -9.48 12.16 7.86
CA PRO A 237 -9.55 11.11 6.87
C PRO A 237 -10.99 10.57 6.79
N VAL A 238 -11.35 9.99 5.64
CA VAL A 238 -12.65 9.33 5.46
C VAL A 238 -12.63 7.87 5.93
N ALA A 239 -11.45 7.33 6.20
CA ALA A 239 -11.23 6.03 6.85
C ALA A 239 -9.98 6.09 7.74
N TRP A 240 -9.98 5.32 8.83
CA TRP A 240 -8.86 5.19 9.76
C TRP A 240 -8.61 3.69 9.97
N VAL A 241 -7.46 3.19 9.54
CA VAL A 241 -7.16 1.75 9.42
C VAL A 241 -6.00 1.39 10.33
N TYR A 242 -6.21 0.44 11.24
CA TYR A 242 -5.17 -0.07 12.12
C TYR A 242 -4.31 -1.11 11.39
N TRP A 243 -3.01 -1.17 11.72
CA TRP A 243 -2.04 -2.04 11.02
C TRP A 243 -2.32 -3.55 11.17
N HIS A 244 -1.92 -4.15 12.31
CA HIS A 244 -2.19 -5.57 12.57
C HIS A 244 -3.35 -5.71 13.55
N ASN A 245 -4.46 -6.30 13.10
CA ASN A 245 -5.63 -6.58 13.93
C ASN A 245 -5.39 -7.70 14.97
N CYS A 246 -4.38 -8.54 14.76
CA CYS A 246 -3.94 -9.59 15.69
C CYS A 246 -2.42 -9.72 15.63
N ASN A 247 -1.76 -9.78 16.79
CA ASN A 247 -0.32 -10.00 16.88
C ASN A 247 -0.02 -11.09 17.91
N LEU A 248 0.91 -11.99 17.59
CA LEU A 248 1.39 -13.02 18.51
C LEU A 248 2.43 -12.39 19.43
N TYR A 249 2.00 -11.84 20.56
CA TYR A 249 2.92 -11.56 21.65
C TYR A 249 3.16 -12.85 22.43
N TYR A 250 4.34 -13.43 22.27
CA TYR A 250 4.85 -14.35 23.30
C TYR A 250 5.08 -13.51 24.56
N ASN A 251 4.39 -13.87 25.64
CA ASN A 251 4.69 -13.33 26.96
C ASN A 251 6.14 -13.68 27.29
N GLU A 252 7.01 -12.66 27.39
CA GLU A 252 8.14 -12.70 28.30
C GLU A 252 7.65 -12.48 29.75
#